data_AF-A0A084FWE2-F1
#
_entry.id   AF-A0A084FWE2-F1
#
_cell.length_a   1.000
_cell.length_b   1.000
_cell.length_c   1.000
_cell.angle_alpha   90.00
_cell.angle_beta   90.00
_cell.angle_gamma   90.00
#
_symmetry.space_group_name_H-M   'P 1'
#
loop_
_entity.id
_entity.type
_entity.pdbx_description
1 polymer ?
#
loop_
_entity_poly.entity_id
_entity_poly.type
_entity_poly.pdbx_seq_one_letter_code
_entity_poly.pdbx_strand_id
1 'polypeptide(L)'
;MTPAPKTKLAPVPKGCKVQKRPLVRQQQPASSNSRLIYVSSSTRFMAVVKRVRKRLDKAAVGGSKPPNKRMHLSARVEALKKTDGTKGSGAEVVVLGTGKAVEKTLKVASWFSEEKDCAVSIKTKTVGTVDDIVAGDEAEAEDESRVRKLSCLEITIKLR
;
A
#
# COMPACT_ATOMS: atom_id res chain seq x y z
N MET A 1 -3.36 26.20 -15.56
CA MET A 1 -4.48 25.25 -15.40
C MET A 1 -5.26 25.63 -14.15
N THR A 2 -6.40 26.30 -14.31
CA THR A 2 -7.34 26.54 -13.21
C THR A 2 -8.04 25.22 -12.86
N PRO A 3 -8.10 24.84 -11.56
CA PRO A 3 -8.80 23.61 -11.17
C PRO A 3 -10.30 23.74 -11.47
N ALA A 4 -10.88 22.71 -12.09
CA ALA A 4 -12.30 22.66 -12.38
C ALA A 4 -13.16 22.91 -11.11
N PRO A 5 -14.31 23.58 -11.23
CA PRO A 5 -15.14 23.90 -10.08
C PRO A 5 -15.58 22.61 -9.36
N LYS A 6 -15.44 22.61 -8.01
CA LYS A 6 -15.81 21.47 -7.18
C LYS A 6 -17.34 21.41 -7.04
N THR A 7 -18.00 20.70 -7.95
CA THR A 7 -19.45 20.45 -7.85
C THR A 7 -19.72 19.55 -6.65
N LYS A 8 -20.39 20.09 -5.63
CA LYS A 8 -20.87 19.31 -4.49
C LYS A 8 -21.92 18.33 -5.00
N LEU A 9 -21.82 17.06 -4.60
CA LEU A 9 -22.85 16.07 -4.91
C LEU A 9 -24.19 16.49 -4.27
N ALA A 10 -25.29 16.16 -4.94
CA ALA A 10 -26.62 16.36 -4.38
C ALA A 10 -26.74 15.65 -3.01
N PRO A 11 -27.57 16.16 -2.09
CA PRO A 11 -27.88 15.47 -0.84
C PRO A 11 -28.37 14.04 -1.08
N VAL A 12 -28.24 13.18 -0.07
CA VAL A 12 -28.84 11.83 -0.12
C VAL A 12 -30.36 12.00 0.05
N PRO A 13 -31.21 11.40 -0.80
CA PRO A 13 -32.65 11.51 -0.67
C PRO A 13 -33.15 10.97 0.67
N LYS A 14 -34.32 11.45 1.12
CA LYS A 14 -34.93 10.97 2.37
C LYS A 14 -35.31 9.49 2.23
N GLY A 15 -35.11 8.71 3.29
CA GLY A 15 -35.39 7.27 3.28
C GLY A 15 -34.30 6.42 2.60
N CYS A 16 -33.30 7.01 1.93
CA CYS A 16 -32.21 6.27 1.32
C CYS A 16 -31.02 6.06 2.25
N LYS A 17 -30.28 4.96 2.06
CA LYS A 17 -29.07 4.63 2.82
C LYS A 17 -27.86 4.51 1.89
N VAL A 18 -26.72 5.04 2.33
CA VAL A 18 -25.45 4.86 1.62
C VAL A 18 -24.82 3.52 1.99
N GLN A 19 -24.72 2.63 1.01
CA GLN A 19 -24.02 1.36 1.09
C GLN A 19 -22.65 1.47 0.39
N LYS A 20 -21.57 1.42 1.19
CA LYS A 20 -20.22 1.61 0.67
C LYS A 20 -19.72 0.33 0.00
N ARG A 21 -19.21 0.43 -1.24
CA ARG A 21 -18.54 -0.71 -1.87
C ARG A 21 -17.10 -0.85 -1.36
N PRO A 22 -16.52 -2.07 -1.39
CA PRO A 22 -15.11 -2.26 -1.13
C PRO A 22 -14.22 -1.43 -2.07
N LEU A 23 -13.10 -0.94 -1.55
CA LEU A 23 -12.11 -0.24 -2.37
C LEU A 23 -11.53 -1.17 -3.44
N VAL A 24 -11.53 -0.74 -4.69
CA VAL A 24 -10.84 -1.43 -5.77
C VAL A 24 -9.34 -1.40 -5.48
N ARG A 25 -8.76 -2.59 -5.29
CA ARG A 25 -7.32 -2.73 -5.05
C ARG A 25 -6.60 -2.88 -6.37
N GLN A 26 -5.51 -2.13 -6.53
CA GLN A 26 -4.56 -2.36 -7.61
C GLN A 26 -3.98 -3.76 -7.51
N GLN A 27 -3.79 -4.39 -8.67
CA GLN A 27 -3.05 -5.64 -8.77
C GLN A 27 -1.62 -5.45 -8.28
N GLN A 28 -1.04 -6.52 -7.76
CA GLN A 28 0.36 -6.48 -7.37
C GLN A 28 1.23 -6.34 -8.62
N PRO A 29 2.24 -5.47 -8.59
CA PRO A 29 3.15 -5.35 -9.72
C PRO A 29 3.83 -6.71 -9.95
N ALA A 30 4.06 -7.06 -11.22
CA ALA A 30 4.55 -8.37 -11.62
C ALA A 30 6.00 -8.63 -11.20
N SER A 31 6.78 -7.56 -11.01
CA SER A 31 8.18 -7.68 -10.56
C SER A 31 8.26 -8.14 -9.11
N SER A 32 9.14 -9.10 -8.84
CA SER A 32 9.46 -9.57 -7.48
C SER A 32 10.05 -8.49 -6.58
N ASN A 33 10.63 -7.46 -7.19
CA ASN A 33 11.36 -6.40 -6.49
C ASN A 33 10.42 -5.29 -6.05
N SER A 34 9.24 -5.17 -6.65
CA SER A 34 8.20 -4.20 -6.27
C SER A 34 7.08 -4.89 -5.50
N ARG A 35 6.72 -4.40 -4.31
CA ARG A 35 5.58 -4.95 -3.56
C ARG A 35 4.66 -3.86 -3.04
N LEU A 36 3.36 -4.03 -3.29
CA LEU A 36 2.32 -3.13 -2.80
C LEU A 36 1.69 -3.66 -1.50
N ILE A 37 1.72 -2.85 -0.43
CA ILE A 37 1.15 -3.14 0.88
C ILE A 37 0.05 -2.13 1.19
N TYR A 38 -1.19 -2.62 1.32
CA TYR A 38 -2.30 -1.81 1.82
C TYR A 38 -2.30 -1.81 3.36
N VAL A 39 -2.53 -0.63 3.93
CA VAL A 39 -2.65 -0.40 5.37
C VAL A 39 -4.10 -0.08 5.72
N SER A 40 -4.67 -0.85 6.64
CA SER A 40 -5.98 -0.57 7.24
C SER A 40 -5.84 0.27 8.51
N SER A 41 -6.92 0.97 8.87
CA SER A 41 -7.05 1.63 10.17
C SER A 41 -6.94 0.64 11.36
N SER A 42 -7.26 -0.64 11.17
CA SER A 42 -7.11 -1.69 12.19
C SER A 42 -5.73 -2.37 12.22
N THR A 43 -4.90 -2.21 11.20
CA THR A 43 -3.59 -2.89 11.14
C THR A 43 -2.64 -2.35 12.21
N ARG A 44 -2.04 -3.19 13.06
CA ARG A 44 -1.05 -2.72 14.04
C ARG A 44 0.18 -2.09 13.36
N PHE A 45 0.69 -0.99 13.91
CA PHE A 45 1.82 -0.23 13.33
C PHE A 45 3.05 -1.11 13.05
N MET A 46 3.55 -1.81 14.09
CA MET A 46 4.69 -2.73 13.96
C MET A 46 4.46 -3.88 12.98
N ALA A 47 3.22 -4.28 12.73
CA ALA A 47 2.92 -5.30 11.71
C ALA A 47 3.14 -4.76 10.29
N VAL A 48 2.99 -3.45 10.05
CA VAL A 48 3.34 -2.83 8.77
C VAL A 48 4.87 -2.78 8.64
N VAL A 49 5.55 -2.27 9.66
CA VAL A 49 7.02 -2.16 9.69
C VAL A 49 7.69 -3.51 9.41
N LYS A 50 7.31 -4.56 10.16
CA LYS A 50 7.83 -5.93 9.95
C LYS A 50 7.56 -6.46 8.54
N ARG A 51 6.39 -6.15 7.96
CA ARG A 51 6.06 -6.57 6.58
C ARG A 51 6.91 -5.86 5.54
N VAL A 52 7.17 -4.56 5.72
CA VAL A 52 8.06 -3.80 4.83
C VAL A 52 9.49 -4.33 4.95
N ARG A 53 10.02 -4.44 6.17
CA ARG A 53 11.39 -4.92 6.41
C ARG A 53 11.64 -6.30 5.84
N LYS A 54 10.75 -7.26 6.12
CA LYS A 54 10.84 -8.62 5.56
C LYS A 54 10.90 -8.64 4.02
N ARG A 55 10.28 -7.67 3.35
CA ARG A 55 10.30 -7.57 1.88
C ARG A 55 11.59 -6.95 1.38
N LEU A 56 12.07 -5.89 2.02
CA LEU A 56 13.35 -5.27 1.72
C LEU A 56 14.50 -6.27 1.95
N ASP A 57 14.52 -6.98 3.08
CA ASP A 57 15.54 -7.99 3.40
C ASP A 57 15.53 -9.14 2.38
N LYS A 58 14.34 -9.65 2.01
CA LYS A 58 14.23 -10.71 0.99
C LYS A 58 14.82 -10.27 -0.35
N ALA A 59 14.68 -8.99 -0.68
CA ALA A 59 15.18 -8.46 -1.94
C ALA A 59 16.66 -8.04 -1.88
N ALA A 60 17.18 -7.69 -0.70
CA ALA A 60 18.61 -7.48 -0.44
C ALA A 60 19.41 -8.79 -0.64
N VAL A 61 18.84 -9.92 -0.21
CA VAL A 61 19.42 -11.26 -0.42
C VAL A 61 19.34 -11.71 -1.90
N GLY A 62 18.65 -10.94 -2.75
CA GLY A 62 18.82 -10.93 -4.19
C GLY A 62 18.75 -12.28 -4.89
N GLY A 63 17.55 -12.84 -5.10
CA GLY A 63 17.29 -13.91 -6.09
C GLY A 63 18.00 -15.26 -5.87
N SER A 64 18.99 -15.32 -4.98
CA SER A 64 19.65 -16.54 -4.55
C SER A 64 18.63 -17.29 -3.71
N LYS A 65 18.14 -18.42 -4.23
CA LYS A 65 17.37 -19.37 -3.42
C LYS A 65 18.13 -19.52 -2.10
N PRO A 66 17.48 -19.37 -0.93
CA PRO A 66 18.15 -19.68 0.32
C PRO A 66 18.77 -21.07 0.14
N PRO A 67 20.06 -21.26 0.46
CA PRO A 67 20.71 -22.55 0.27
C PRO A 67 19.80 -23.61 0.86
N ASN A 68 19.31 -24.52 0.03
CA ASN A 68 18.38 -25.53 0.49
C ASN A 68 19.09 -26.34 1.59
N LYS A 69 18.33 -26.82 2.59
CA LYS A 69 18.92 -27.64 3.66
C LYS A 69 19.59 -28.92 3.11
N ARG A 70 19.27 -29.27 1.86
CA ARG A 70 19.82 -30.39 1.08
C ARG A 70 21.16 -30.09 0.38
N MET A 71 21.65 -28.85 0.38
CA MET A 71 22.97 -28.52 -0.19
C MET A 71 24.09 -28.80 0.82
N HIS A 72 25.22 -29.27 0.30
CA HIS A 72 26.43 -29.49 1.07
C HIS A 72 26.95 -28.18 1.68
N LEU A 73 27.49 -28.23 2.90
CA LEU A 73 27.87 -27.05 3.70
C LEU A 73 28.81 -26.09 2.94
N SER A 74 29.77 -26.62 2.19
CA SER A 74 30.71 -25.83 1.38
C SER A 74 30.00 -24.98 0.31
N ALA A 75 29.06 -25.57 -0.42
CA ALA A 75 28.27 -24.87 -1.45
C ALA A 75 27.39 -23.76 -0.84
N ARG A 76 26.97 -23.91 0.42
CA ARG A 76 26.22 -22.88 1.15
C ARG A 76 27.12 -21.70 1.51
N VAL A 77 28.34 -21.97 1.96
CA VAL A 77 29.33 -20.93 2.31
C VAL A 77 29.74 -20.15 1.07
N GLU A 78 29.93 -20.81 -0.06
CA GLU A 78 30.25 -20.14 -1.33
C GLU A 78 29.09 -19.28 -1.86
N ALA A 79 27.85 -19.76 -1.76
CA ALA A 79 26.68 -18.97 -2.15
C ALA A 79 26.53 -17.69 -1.31
N LEU A 80 26.88 -17.75 -0.02
CA LEU A 80 26.90 -16.59 0.88
C LEU A 80 28.04 -15.62 0.58
N LYS A 81 29.19 -16.12 0.11
CA LYS A 81 30.31 -15.27 -0.31
C LYS A 81 30.05 -14.56 -1.64
N LYS A 82 29.23 -15.16 -2.52
CA LYS A 82 28.89 -14.59 -3.83
C LYS A 82 27.83 -13.47 -3.75
N THR A 83 27.07 -13.39 -2.65
CA THR A 83 26.18 -12.26 -2.35
C THR A 83 26.96 -11.08 -1.75
N ASP A 84 28.12 -10.79 -2.33
CA ASP A 84 29.00 -9.73 -1.87
C ASP A 84 28.32 -8.37 -2.07
N GLY A 85 28.12 -7.66 -0.96
CA GLY A 85 27.68 -6.28 -0.95
C GLY A 85 26.18 -6.06 -1.11
N THR A 86 25.64 -5.33 -0.14
CA THR A 86 24.33 -4.68 0.00
C THR A 86 23.91 -3.78 -1.18
N LYS A 87 24.21 -4.12 -2.43
CA LYS A 87 23.59 -3.48 -3.60
C LYS A 87 22.18 -4.04 -3.72
N GLY A 88 21.26 -3.44 -2.95
CA GLY A 88 19.85 -3.76 -2.99
C GLY A 88 19.37 -3.75 -4.44
N SER A 89 18.67 -4.82 -4.84
CA SER A 89 18.23 -5.12 -6.21
C SER A 89 17.18 -4.14 -6.80
N GLY A 90 17.28 -2.85 -6.49
CA GLY A 90 16.28 -1.83 -6.85
C GLY A 90 14.92 -2.11 -6.20
N ALA A 91 14.90 -2.86 -5.10
CA ALA A 91 13.66 -3.30 -4.51
C ALA A 91 12.94 -2.17 -3.79
N GLU A 92 11.65 -2.08 -4.10
CA GLU A 92 10.77 -1.00 -3.72
C GLU A 92 9.54 -1.59 -3.05
N VAL A 93 9.25 -1.12 -1.84
CA VAL A 93 8.00 -1.43 -1.16
C VAL A 93 7.13 -0.18 -1.16
N VAL A 94 5.98 -0.31 -1.80
CA VAL A 94 4.97 0.75 -1.85
C VAL A 94 3.92 0.46 -0.78
N VAL A 95 3.71 1.42 0.12
CA VAL A 95 2.73 1.36 1.20
C VAL A 95 1.62 2.36 0.91
N LEU A 96 0.39 1.85 0.77
CA LEU A 96 -0.80 2.66 0.51
C LEU A 96 -1.69 2.72 1.75
N GLY A 97 -2.05 3.94 2.15
CA GLY A 97 -3.06 4.21 3.17
C GLY A 97 -4.12 5.19 2.68
N THR A 98 -5.37 4.97 3.06
CA THR A 98 -6.51 5.85 2.71
C THR A 98 -7.33 6.20 3.95
N GLY A 99 -7.93 7.39 3.98
CA GLY A 99 -8.80 7.83 5.08
C GLY A 99 -8.10 7.77 6.45
N LYS A 100 -8.73 7.11 7.44
CA LYS A 100 -8.17 6.95 8.81
C LYS A 100 -6.81 6.23 8.86
N ALA A 101 -6.42 5.51 7.80
CA ALA A 101 -5.12 4.85 7.76
C ALA A 101 -3.96 5.80 7.41
N VAL A 102 -4.24 7.00 6.88
CA VAL A 102 -3.20 7.95 6.43
C VAL A 102 -2.25 8.35 7.56
N GLU A 103 -2.76 8.63 8.75
CA GLU A 103 -1.95 8.98 9.92
C GLU A 103 -0.93 7.87 10.24
N LYS A 104 -1.38 6.61 10.25
CA LYS A 104 -0.53 5.46 10.52
C LYS A 104 0.48 5.22 9.41
N THR A 105 0.07 5.38 8.16
CA THR A 105 0.96 5.29 6.99
C THR A 105 2.07 6.34 7.10
N LEU A 106 1.75 7.57 7.48
CA LEU A 106 2.74 8.63 7.71
C LEU A 106 3.71 8.30 8.86
N LYS A 107 3.22 7.73 9.97
CA LYS A 107 4.10 7.22 11.05
C LYS A 107 5.08 6.15 10.55
N VAL A 108 4.67 5.29 9.61
CA VAL A 108 5.56 4.30 8.99
C VAL A 108 6.63 4.99 8.13
N ALA A 109 6.28 6.03 7.36
CA ALA A 109 7.28 6.82 6.65
C ALA A 109 8.31 7.43 7.60
N SER A 110 7.86 8.07 8.68
CA SER A 110 8.76 8.68 9.67
C SER A 110 9.74 7.65 10.24
N TRP A 111 9.24 6.48 10.63
CA TRP A 111 10.06 5.40 11.18
C TRP A 111 11.16 4.94 10.21
N PHE A 112 10.82 4.71 8.93
CA PHE A 112 11.81 4.31 7.92
C PHE A 112 12.72 5.45 7.46
N SER A 113 12.35 6.71 7.71
CA SER A 113 13.19 7.87 7.40
C SER A 113 14.32 8.06 8.41
N GLU A 114 14.13 7.58 9.65
CA GLU A 114 15.15 7.59 10.70
C GLU A 114 16.18 6.47 10.51
N GLU A 115 15.80 5.39 9.80
CA GLU A 115 16.68 4.28 9.45
C GLU A 115 17.73 4.68 8.40
N LYS A 116 19.01 4.37 8.68
CA LYS A 116 20.14 4.80 7.84
C LYS A 116 20.23 4.08 6.50
N ASP A 117 19.63 2.89 6.39
CA ASP A 117 19.70 2.01 5.22
C ASP A 117 18.53 2.18 4.24
N CYS A 118 17.59 3.08 4.54
CA CYS A 118 16.38 3.29 3.74
C CYS A 118 16.29 4.69 3.14
N ALA A 119 15.68 4.78 1.97
CA ALA A 119 15.23 6.04 1.37
C ALA A 119 13.71 5.99 1.19
N VAL A 120 13.04 7.06 1.62
CA VAL A 120 11.57 7.18 1.64
C VAL A 120 11.12 8.28 0.69
N SER A 121 10.09 8.02 -0.10
CA SER A 121 9.42 9.01 -0.95
C SER A 121 7.91 8.97 -0.69
N ILE A 122 7.28 10.14 -0.59
CA ILE A 122 5.86 10.28 -0.25
C ILE A 122 5.14 10.96 -1.42
N LYS A 123 4.00 10.41 -1.81
CA LYS A 123 3.11 10.97 -2.85
C LYS A 123 1.67 11.01 -2.34
N THR A 124 0.98 12.12 -2.58
CA THR A 124 -0.46 12.25 -2.34
C THR A 124 -1.22 11.81 -3.59
N LYS A 125 -2.29 11.04 -3.39
CA LYS A 125 -3.16 10.56 -4.46
C LYS A 125 -4.62 10.74 -4.07
N THR A 126 -5.49 10.80 -5.07
CA THR A 126 -6.94 10.77 -4.87
C THR A 126 -7.50 9.52 -5.52
N VAL A 127 -8.25 8.72 -4.77
CA VAL A 127 -8.88 7.48 -5.24
C VAL A 127 -10.39 7.70 -5.33
N GLY A 128 -10.98 7.41 -6.48
CA GLY A 128 -12.42 7.38 -6.66
C GLY A 128 -12.99 6.02 -6.28
N THR A 129 -14.07 6.02 -5.50
CA THR A 129 -14.75 4.80 -5.03
C THR A 129 -16.22 4.95 -5.31
N VAL A 130 -16.86 3.90 -5.82
CA VAL A 130 -18.31 3.89 -6.05
C VAL A 130 -18.98 3.43 -4.77
N ASP A 131 -19.92 4.22 -4.26
CA ASP A 131 -20.84 3.82 -3.20
C ASP A 131 -22.26 3.78 -3.78
N ASP A 132 -23.09 2.89 -3.27
CA ASP A 132 -24.50 2.78 -3.67
C ASP A 132 -25.38 3.57 -2.71
N ILE A 133 -26.40 4.20 -3.26
CA ILE A 133 -27.52 4.77 -2.53
C ILE A 133 -28.68 3.84 -2.77
N VAL A 134 -29.07 3.12 -1.71
CA VAL A 134 -30.14 2.14 -1.76
C VAL A 134 -31.40 2.78 -1.20
N ALA A 135 -32.49 2.68 -1.95
CA ALA A 135 -33.82 3.10 -1.53
C ALA A 135 -34.30 2.24 -0.35
N GLY A 136 -34.80 2.87 0.71
CA GLY A 136 -35.55 2.16 1.74
C GLY A 136 -37.00 1.94 1.29
N ASP A 137 -37.74 1.11 2.02
CA ASP A 137 -39.12 0.71 1.66
C ASP A 137 -40.10 1.91 1.53
N GLU A 138 -39.81 3.03 2.17
CA GLU A 138 -40.61 4.27 2.14
C GLU A 138 -39.97 5.37 1.25
N ALA A 139 -38.91 5.07 0.51
CA ALA A 139 -38.22 6.04 -0.32
C ALA A 139 -38.78 6.05 -1.74
N GLU A 140 -39.21 7.23 -2.22
CA GLU A 140 -39.62 7.43 -3.63
C GLU A 140 -38.43 7.53 -4.62
N ALA A 141 -37.20 7.34 -4.14
CA ALA A 141 -36.00 7.45 -4.95
C ALA A 141 -35.53 6.07 -5.43
N GLU A 142 -34.97 6.01 -6.63
CA GLU A 142 -34.37 4.80 -7.18
C GLU A 142 -32.94 4.57 -6.65
N ASP A 143 -32.47 3.33 -6.78
CA ASP A 143 -31.10 2.98 -6.47
C ASP A 143 -30.12 3.70 -7.42
N GLU A 144 -29.16 4.41 -6.85
CA GLU A 144 -28.18 5.21 -7.59
C GLU A 144 -26.75 4.86 -7.14
N SER A 145 -25.80 4.78 -8.08
CA SER A 145 -24.38 4.70 -7.74
C SER A 145 -23.71 6.09 -7.77
N ARG A 146 -23.09 6.50 -6.66
CA ARG A 146 -22.33 7.76 -6.56
C ARG A 146 -20.84 7.53 -6.38
N VAL A 147 -20.02 8.38 -7.01
CA VAL A 147 -18.56 8.35 -6.84
C VAL A 147 -18.14 9.22 -5.66
N ARG A 148 -17.57 8.61 -4.62
CA ARG A 148 -16.88 9.29 -3.52
C ARG A 148 -15.38 9.38 -3.82
N LYS A 149 -14.78 10.54 -3.59
CA LYS A 149 -13.32 10.74 -3.67
C LYS A 149 -12.68 10.60 -2.29
N LEU A 150 -11.57 9.87 -2.21
CA LEU A 150 -10.80 9.65 -1.00
C LEU A 150 -9.36 10.13 -1.17
N SER A 151 -8.84 10.77 -0.14
CA SER A 151 -7.41 11.06 -0.04
C SER A 151 -6.64 9.77 0.27
N CYS A 152 -5.55 9.58 -0.46
CA CYS A 152 -4.65 8.45 -0.35
C CYS A 152 -3.21 8.95 -0.21
N LEU A 153 -2.45 8.28 0.66
CA LEU A 153 -1.03 8.50 0.83
C LEU A 153 -0.29 7.26 0.32
N GLU A 154 0.62 7.47 -0.62
CA GLU A 154 1.54 6.48 -1.15
C GLU A 154 2.92 6.76 -0.62
N ILE A 155 3.53 5.75 0.02
CA ILE A 155 4.89 5.81 0.51
C ILE A 155 5.69 4.76 -0.21
N THR A 156 6.74 5.19 -0.91
CA THR A 156 7.74 4.33 -1.52
C THR A 156 8.93 4.23 -0.58
N ILE A 157 9.34 3.01 -0.24
CA ILE A 157 10.50 2.71 0.60
C ILE A 157 11.45 1.82 -0.20
N LYS A 158 12.70 2.24 -0.32
CA LYS A 158 13.77 1.49 -0.99
C LYS A 158 15.01 1.43 -0.12
N LEU A 159 15.83 0.40 -0.30
CA LEU A 159 17.17 0.35 0.30
C LEU A 159 18.08 1.38 -0.38
N ARG A 160 18.99 1.97 0.39
CA ARG A 160 20.06 2.84 -0.13
C ARG A 160 21.19 2.05 -0.77
#